data_AF-A0A2G8JJW5-F1
#
_entry.id   AF-A0A2G8JJW5-F1
#
_cell.length_a   1.000
_cell.length_b   1.000
_cell.length_c   1.000
_cell.angle_alpha   90.00
_cell.angle_beta   90.00
_cell.angle_gamma   90.00
#
_symmetry.space_group_name_H-M   'P 1'
#
loop_
_entity.id
_entity.type
_entity.pdbx_description
1 polymer ?
#
loop_
_entity_poly.entity_id
_entity_poly.type
_entity_poly.pdbx_seq_one_letter_code
_entity_poly.pdbx_strand_id
1 'polypeptide(L)'
;MMLVATGTGIAPFRSFWQHREADLTKYDSAPDVPESDRRVPTFGDMTLVYGCRNATVDEPYRSDLITAKEHGAITSTMMTFSREESQQRQRYVQDVLRDHPWLVYSTICRRNGHVFVSGDVTMATEVRITVEAILSQYGRMSMVDAQNYVTRMKEDCRYHENIFGLVLHVADVIKQKRQDKKQPRVLVSRDIIKPIPLGIAGKKASISELAKKFDSDPRRPPSLHQRRATATVLMPRYSKPLMIPQVERNDDVNNNMKGHSGSK
;
A
#
# COMPACT_ATOMS: atom_id res chain seq x y z
N MET A 1 6.46 -18.27 -2.92
CA MET A 1 6.56 -16.87 -2.48
C MET A 1 6.33 -15.96 -3.66
N MET A 2 5.62 -14.85 -3.43
CA MET A 2 5.36 -13.82 -4.43
C MET A 2 6.01 -12.51 -3.98
N LEU A 3 6.89 -11.97 -4.80
CA LEU A 3 7.65 -10.75 -4.54
C LEU A 3 7.11 -9.66 -5.46
N VAL A 4 6.57 -8.58 -4.90
CA VAL A 4 5.97 -7.48 -5.65
C VAL A 4 6.75 -6.21 -5.35
N ALA A 5 7.38 -5.62 -6.37
CA ALA A 5 8.20 -4.43 -6.20
C ALA A 5 8.06 -3.42 -7.34
N THR A 6 8.38 -2.17 -7.03
CA THR A 6 8.54 -1.12 -8.05
C THR A 6 9.80 -0.30 -7.81
N GLY A 7 10.51 0.06 -8.87
CA GLY A 7 11.71 0.92 -8.79
C GLY A 7 12.76 0.36 -7.84
N THR A 8 13.22 1.18 -6.88
CA THR A 8 14.17 0.76 -5.83
C THR A 8 13.62 -0.27 -4.85
N GLY A 9 12.31 -0.52 -4.87
CA GLY A 9 11.65 -1.53 -4.05
C GLY A 9 12.12 -2.96 -4.29
N ILE A 10 12.82 -3.23 -5.40
CA ILE A 10 13.43 -4.54 -5.69
C ILE A 10 14.65 -4.85 -4.82
N ALA A 11 15.30 -3.85 -4.23
CA ALA A 11 16.53 -4.01 -3.46
C ALA A 11 16.49 -5.13 -2.39
N PRO A 12 15.48 -5.23 -1.50
CA PRO A 12 15.41 -6.33 -0.53
C PRO A 12 15.22 -7.70 -1.18
N PHE A 13 14.67 -7.77 -2.38
CA PHE A 13 14.47 -9.04 -3.08
C PHE A 13 15.76 -9.56 -3.70
N ARG A 14 16.73 -8.68 -3.98
CA ARG A 14 18.05 -9.09 -4.48
C ARG A 14 18.74 -10.06 -3.53
N SER A 15 18.69 -9.79 -2.23
CA SER A 15 19.23 -10.73 -1.25
C SER A 15 18.45 -12.03 -1.18
N PHE A 16 17.13 -12.03 -1.47
CA PHE A 16 16.32 -13.25 -1.42
C PHE A 16 16.74 -14.25 -2.49
N TRP A 17 16.88 -13.80 -3.75
CA TRP A 17 17.31 -14.73 -4.81
C TRP A 17 18.78 -15.09 -4.68
N GLN A 18 19.66 -14.16 -4.27
CA GLN A 18 21.08 -14.47 -4.04
C GLN A 18 21.27 -15.49 -2.90
N HIS A 19 20.50 -15.36 -1.82
CA HIS A 19 20.55 -16.33 -0.73
C HIS A 19 20.10 -17.71 -1.20
N ARG A 20 19.02 -17.77 -1.98
CA ARG A 20 18.53 -19.02 -2.57
C ARG A 20 19.51 -19.62 -3.57
N GLU A 21 20.13 -18.82 -4.44
CA GLU A 21 21.19 -19.28 -5.34
C GLU A 21 22.36 -19.88 -4.55
N ALA A 22 22.82 -19.20 -3.50
CA ALA A 22 23.89 -19.70 -2.65
C ALA A 22 23.53 -21.02 -1.96
N ASP A 23 22.27 -21.18 -1.53
CA ASP A 23 21.80 -22.44 -0.97
C ASP A 23 21.76 -23.54 -2.03
N LEU A 24 21.21 -23.27 -3.22
CA LEU A 24 21.20 -24.22 -4.35
C LEU A 24 22.62 -24.71 -4.68
N THR A 25 23.60 -23.80 -4.80
CA THR A 25 25.00 -24.17 -5.08
C THR A 25 25.62 -25.06 -4.00
N LYS A 26 25.33 -24.81 -2.72
CA LYS A 26 25.82 -25.66 -1.62
C LYS A 26 25.30 -27.09 -1.72
N TYR A 27 24.04 -27.27 -2.11
CA TYR A 27 23.44 -28.61 -2.24
C TYR A 27 23.87 -29.32 -3.52
N ASP A 28 24.09 -28.59 -4.62
CA ASP A 28 24.64 -29.15 -5.88
C ASP A 28 26.11 -29.56 -5.75
N SER A 29 26.86 -28.92 -4.85
CA SER A 29 28.30 -29.15 -4.66
C SER A 29 28.65 -30.09 -3.50
N ALA A 30 27.67 -30.66 -2.78
CA ALA A 30 27.92 -31.59 -1.67
C ALA A 30 28.45 -32.94 -2.21
N PRO A 31 29.75 -33.30 -2.04
CA PRO A 31 30.37 -34.39 -2.79
C PRO A 31 30.09 -35.80 -2.25
N ASP A 32 29.60 -35.92 -1.02
CA ASP A 32 29.71 -37.19 -0.26
C ASP A 32 28.37 -37.75 0.26
N VAL A 33 27.24 -37.31 -0.29
CA VAL A 33 25.92 -37.85 0.10
C VAL A 33 25.40 -38.76 -1.00
N PRO A 34 25.16 -40.06 -0.73
CA PRO A 34 24.52 -40.97 -1.67
C PRO A 34 23.24 -40.36 -2.24
N GLU A 35 22.96 -40.58 -3.53
CA GLU A 35 21.80 -39.99 -4.22
C GLU A 35 20.46 -40.33 -3.53
N SER A 36 20.42 -41.41 -2.75
CA SER A 36 19.28 -41.81 -1.90
C SER A 36 19.08 -40.96 -0.64
N ASP A 37 20.13 -40.32 -0.12
CA ASP A 37 20.13 -39.49 1.10
C ASP A 37 20.31 -37.99 0.82
N ARG A 38 20.57 -37.62 -0.45
CA ARG A 38 20.64 -36.24 -0.90
C ARG A 38 19.24 -35.62 -0.84
N ARG A 39 18.82 -35.18 0.34
CA ARG A 39 17.65 -34.31 0.50
C ARG A 39 17.98 -32.94 -0.09
N VAL A 40 17.89 -32.82 -1.41
CA VAL A 40 17.86 -31.52 -2.07
C VAL A 40 16.67 -30.77 -1.46
N PRO A 41 16.88 -29.62 -0.81
CA PRO A 41 15.77 -28.87 -0.26
C PRO A 41 14.81 -28.56 -1.41
N THR A 42 13.58 -29.01 -1.30
CA THR A 42 12.55 -28.65 -2.28
C THR A 42 12.17 -27.20 -2.01
N PHE A 43 12.76 -26.28 -2.77
CA PHE A 43 12.40 -24.87 -2.70
C PHE A 43 11.05 -24.65 -3.36
N GLY A 44 10.15 -23.95 -2.67
CA GLY A 44 8.89 -23.50 -3.27
C GLY A 44 9.11 -22.38 -4.29
N ASP A 45 8.21 -22.28 -5.26
CA ASP A 45 8.27 -21.29 -6.34
C ASP A 45 8.52 -19.86 -5.82
N MET A 46 9.40 -19.11 -6.48
CA MET A 46 9.59 -17.67 -6.25
C MET A 46 9.20 -16.92 -7.51
N THR A 47 8.16 -16.10 -7.40
CA THR A 47 7.67 -15.29 -8.52
C THR A 47 7.87 -13.82 -8.21
N LEU A 48 8.60 -13.12 -9.09
CA LEU A 48 8.84 -11.69 -9.01
C LEU A 48 7.89 -10.95 -9.95
N VAL A 49 7.12 -10.01 -9.42
CA VAL A 49 6.32 -9.02 -10.15
C VAL A 49 6.99 -7.67 -9.94
N TYR A 50 7.57 -7.10 -11.00
CA TYR A 50 8.36 -5.89 -10.91
C TYR A 50 7.88 -4.81 -11.87
N GLY A 51 7.83 -3.56 -11.41
CA GLY A 51 7.47 -2.40 -12.23
C GLY A 51 8.53 -1.30 -12.24
N CYS A 52 8.84 -0.77 -13.42
CA CYS A 52 9.62 0.45 -13.59
C CYS A 52 9.05 1.36 -14.68
N ARG A 53 9.79 2.40 -15.10
CA ARG A 53 9.31 3.35 -16.12
C ARG A 53 9.60 2.83 -17.52
N ASN A 54 10.87 2.55 -17.80
CA ASN A 54 11.36 2.06 -19.10
C ASN A 54 12.23 0.82 -18.92
N ALA A 55 12.12 -0.15 -19.83
CA ALA A 55 12.89 -1.40 -19.78
C ALA A 55 14.40 -1.22 -19.95
N THR A 56 14.83 -0.21 -20.70
CA THR A 56 16.25 0.00 -21.04
C THR A 56 17.00 0.86 -20.04
N VAL A 57 16.30 1.78 -19.36
CA VAL A 57 16.91 2.79 -18.48
C VAL A 57 16.75 2.43 -17.00
N ASP A 58 15.57 1.90 -16.64
CA ASP A 58 15.14 1.83 -15.24
C ASP A 58 14.97 0.39 -14.73
N GLU A 59 15.52 -0.61 -15.45
CA GLU A 59 15.50 -2.02 -15.04
C GLU A 59 16.82 -2.38 -14.32
N PRO A 60 16.89 -2.24 -12.99
CA PRO A 60 18.08 -2.66 -12.25
C PRO A 60 18.18 -4.19 -12.23
N TYR A 61 19.41 -4.69 -12.19
CA TYR A 61 19.71 -6.12 -11.99
C TYR A 61 19.19 -7.06 -13.08
N ARG A 62 18.96 -6.57 -14.31
CA ARG A 62 18.49 -7.41 -15.43
C ARG A 62 19.34 -8.66 -15.65
N SER A 63 20.67 -8.51 -15.66
CA SER A 63 21.61 -9.63 -15.78
C SER A 63 21.46 -10.61 -14.62
N ASP A 64 21.44 -10.10 -13.38
CA ASP A 64 21.33 -10.92 -12.16
C ASP A 64 20.02 -11.71 -12.16
N LEU A 65 18.91 -11.12 -12.63
CA LEU A 65 17.60 -11.79 -12.72
C LEU A 65 17.58 -12.89 -13.78
N ILE A 66 18.27 -12.70 -14.90
CA ILE A 66 18.42 -13.74 -15.93
C ILE A 66 19.20 -14.92 -15.35
N THR A 67 20.36 -14.65 -14.74
CA THR A 67 21.19 -15.66 -14.08
C THR A 67 20.42 -16.39 -12.96
N ALA A 68 19.72 -15.66 -12.10
CA ALA A 68 18.93 -16.26 -11.02
C ALA A 68 17.78 -17.13 -11.53
N LYS A 69 17.25 -16.85 -12.72
CA LYS A 69 16.23 -17.68 -13.37
C LYS A 69 16.86 -18.93 -14.00
N GLU A 70 18.01 -18.80 -14.64
CA GLU A 70 18.76 -19.92 -15.22
C GLU A 70 19.22 -20.91 -14.14
N HIS A 71 19.66 -20.40 -12.97
CA HIS A 71 20.01 -21.21 -11.81
C HIS A 71 18.79 -21.74 -11.02
N GLY A 72 17.57 -21.41 -11.44
CA GLY A 72 16.34 -21.90 -10.79
C GLY A 72 16.00 -21.26 -9.45
N ALA A 73 16.71 -20.22 -9.00
CA ALA A 73 16.37 -19.50 -7.79
C ALA A 73 15.06 -18.72 -7.93
N ILE A 74 14.87 -18.05 -9.08
CA ILE A 74 13.61 -17.40 -9.45
C ILE A 74 12.88 -18.26 -10.46
N THR A 75 11.65 -18.65 -10.12
CA THR A 75 10.81 -19.48 -10.99
C THR A 75 10.20 -18.69 -12.13
N SER A 76 9.74 -17.47 -11.86
CA SER A 76 9.10 -16.63 -12.87
C SER A 76 9.28 -15.14 -12.56
N THR A 77 9.44 -14.35 -13.60
CA THR A 77 9.54 -12.89 -13.56
C THR A 77 8.45 -12.28 -14.45
N MET A 78 7.73 -11.31 -13.92
CA MET A 78 6.73 -10.53 -14.66
C MET A 78 7.09 -9.06 -14.53
N MET A 79 7.46 -8.45 -15.65
CA MET A 79 7.91 -7.06 -15.70
C MET A 79 6.81 -6.18 -16.27
N THR A 80 6.68 -4.97 -15.73
CA THR A 80 5.73 -3.97 -16.22
C THR A 80 6.38 -2.60 -16.32
N PHE A 81 6.02 -1.85 -17.35
CA PHE A 81 6.67 -0.59 -17.71
C PHE A 81 5.62 0.50 -17.85
N SER A 82 5.74 1.56 -17.06
CA SER A 82 4.71 2.60 -17.00
C SER A 82 4.85 3.68 -18.08
N ARG A 83 6.01 3.81 -18.74
CA ARG A 83 6.32 4.89 -19.70
C ARG A 83 6.92 4.40 -21.02
N GLU A 84 6.85 3.10 -21.27
CA GLU A 84 7.36 2.52 -22.51
C GLU A 84 6.51 3.00 -23.71
N GLU A 85 7.13 3.65 -24.70
CA GLU A 85 6.43 4.21 -25.87
C GLU A 85 5.75 3.13 -26.72
N SER A 86 6.27 1.90 -26.67
CA SER A 86 5.67 0.74 -27.36
C SER A 86 4.36 0.27 -26.72
N GLN A 87 4.02 0.73 -25.51
CA GLN A 87 2.81 0.32 -24.82
C GLN A 87 1.65 1.27 -25.09
N GLN A 88 0.50 0.70 -25.51
CA GLN A 88 -0.74 1.44 -25.75
C GLN A 88 -1.33 2.06 -24.47
N ARG A 89 -0.98 1.51 -23.30
CA ARG A 89 -1.50 1.96 -21.99
C ARG A 89 -0.43 1.81 -20.93
N GLN A 90 -0.37 2.75 -20.00
CA GLN A 90 0.45 2.65 -18.78
C GLN A 90 0.04 1.42 -17.97
N ARG A 91 0.99 0.53 -17.70
CA ARG A 91 0.77 -0.66 -16.86
C ARG A 91 1.53 -0.55 -15.55
N TYR A 92 0.90 -1.05 -14.49
CA TYR A 92 1.46 -1.10 -13.15
C TYR A 92 1.44 -2.53 -12.60
N VAL A 93 2.09 -2.75 -11.45
CA VAL A 93 2.21 -4.09 -10.87
C VAL A 93 0.87 -4.68 -10.48
N GLN A 94 -0.08 -3.86 -10.01
CA GLN A 94 -1.44 -4.30 -9.72
C GLN A 94 -2.21 -4.74 -10.97
N ASP A 95 -1.90 -4.20 -12.15
CA ASP A 95 -2.49 -4.67 -13.42
C ASP A 95 -2.00 -6.09 -13.73
N VAL A 96 -0.70 -6.34 -13.54
CA VAL A 96 -0.12 -7.68 -13.74
C VAL A 96 -0.76 -8.71 -12.80
N LEU A 97 -1.01 -8.33 -11.54
CA LEU A 97 -1.71 -9.20 -10.58
C LEU A 97 -3.15 -9.47 -11.01
N ARG A 98 -3.86 -8.47 -11.56
CA ARG A 98 -5.22 -8.63 -12.10
C ARG A 98 -5.26 -9.50 -13.36
N ASP A 99 -4.22 -9.48 -14.17
CA ASP A 99 -4.08 -10.32 -15.36
C ASP A 99 -3.79 -11.79 -14.97
N HIS A 100 -3.20 -12.03 -13.80
CA HIS A 100 -2.84 -13.35 -13.29
C HIS A 100 -3.48 -13.68 -11.93
N PRO A 101 -4.81 -13.58 -11.79
CA PRO A 101 -5.47 -13.67 -10.50
C PRO A 101 -5.37 -15.08 -9.89
N TRP A 102 -5.30 -16.12 -10.73
CA TRP A 102 -5.09 -17.49 -10.28
C TRP A 102 -3.72 -17.71 -9.65
N LEU A 103 -2.67 -17.05 -10.15
CA LEU A 103 -1.34 -17.13 -9.55
C LEU A 103 -1.36 -16.56 -8.13
N VAL A 104 -2.02 -15.42 -7.93
CA VAL A 104 -2.19 -14.79 -6.61
C VAL A 104 -2.98 -15.71 -5.68
N TYR A 105 -4.17 -16.14 -6.11
CA TYR A 105 -5.03 -17.00 -5.30
C TYR A 105 -4.37 -18.33 -4.94
N SER A 106 -3.75 -19.00 -5.91
CA SER A 106 -3.07 -20.29 -5.68
C SER A 106 -1.86 -20.14 -4.74
N THR A 107 -1.09 -19.06 -4.88
CA THR A 107 0.03 -18.78 -3.98
C THR A 107 -0.45 -18.58 -2.55
N ILE A 108 -1.49 -17.77 -2.35
CA ILE A 108 -1.97 -17.39 -1.02
C ILE A 108 -2.76 -18.51 -0.35
N CYS A 109 -3.78 -19.04 -1.02
CA CYS A 109 -4.76 -19.94 -0.42
C CYS A 109 -4.43 -21.42 -0.60
N ARG A 110 -3.84 -21.82 -1.74
CA ARG A 110 -3.57 -23.25 -2.01
C ARG A 110 -2.20 -23.72 -1.54
N ARG A 111 -1.19 -22.86 -1.67
CA ARG A 111 0.21 -23.18 -1.36
C ARG A 111 0.68 -22.61 -0.03
N ASN A 112 -0.21 -21.94 0.71
CA ASN A 112 0.10 -21.24 1.96
C ASN A 112 1.34 -20.34 1.84
N GLY A 113 1.52 -19.71 0.69
CA GLY A 113 2.72 -18.97 0.34
C GLY A 113 2.78 -17.59 0.99
N HIS A 114 3.99 -17.02 0.99
CA HIS A 114 4.25 -15.68 1.47
C HIS A 114 4.17 -14.64 0.34
N VAL A 115 3.65 -13.47 0.66
CA VAL A 115 3.59 -12.29 -0.21
C VAL A 115 4.46 -11.20 0.39
N PHE A 116 5.36 -10.65 -0.41
CA PHE A 116 6.22 -9.54 -0.04
C PHE A 116 5.96 -8.37 -0.97
N VAL A 117 5.67 -7.20 -0.42
CA VAL A 117 5.40 -5.97 -1.17
C VAL A 117 6.40 -4.91 -0.76
N SER A 118 7.13 -4.34 -1.71
CA SER A 118 8.21 -3.39 -1.42
C SER A 118 8.23 -2.23 -2.41
N GLY A 119 8.17 -0.99 -1.92
CA GLY A 119 8.11 0.20 -2.76
C GLY A 119 7.35 1.36 -2.14
N ASP A 120 6.69 2.16 -2.98
CA ASP A 120 5.92 3.35 -2.56
C ASP A 120 4.63 2.98 -1.83
N VAL A 121 4.20 3.84 -0.89
CA VAL A 121 2.97 3.65 -0.10
C VAL A 121 1.71 3.53 -0.95
N THR A 122 1.64 4.26 -2.06
CA THR A 122 0.49 4.24 -2.97
C THR A 122 0.46 2.89 -3.69
N MET A 123 1.61 2.43 -4.18
CA MET A 123 1.74 1.12 -4.83
C MET A 123 1.35 -0.01 -3.87
N ALA A 124 1.85 0.00 -2.64
CA ALA A 124 1.52 -1.02 -1.64
C ALA A 124 0.01 -1.06 -1.34
N THR A 125 -0.63 0.10 -1.27
CA THR A 125 -2.09 0.20 -1.06
C THR A 125 -2.88 -0.41 -2.23
N GLU A 126 -2.51 -0.07 -3.46
CA GLU A 126 -3.17 -0.60 -4.68
C GLU A 126 -2.97 -2.12 -4.83
N VAL A 127 -1.76 -2.61 -4.53
CA VAL A 127 -1.48 -4.06 -4.49
C VAL A 127 -2.36 -4.75 -3.45
N ARG A 128 -2.49 -4.19 -2.24
CA ARG A 128 -3.34 -4.77 -1.19
C ARG A 128 -4.80 -4.85 -1.63
N ILE A 129 -5.37 -3.75 -2.15
CA ILE A 129 -6.75 -3.71 -2.66
C ILE A 129 -6.95 -4.76 -3.76
N THR A 130 -5.96 -4.91 -4.64
CA THR A 130 -6.01 -5.87 -5.74
C THR A 130 -5.98 -7.31 -5.24
N VAL A 131 -5.13 -7.62 -4.27
CA VAL A 131 -5.09 -8.94 -3.63
C VAL A 131 -6.41 -9.24 -2.93
N GLU A 132 -6.96 -8.31 -2.15
CA GLU A 132 -8.26 -8.46 -1.50
C GLU A 132 -9.39 -8.74 -2.52
N ALA A 133 -9.42 -8.01 -3.63
CA ALA A 133 -10.39 -8.22 -4.69
C ALA A 133 -10.27 -9.61 -5.34
N ILE A 134 -9.04 -10.06 -5.62
CA ILE A 134 -8.78 -11.40 -6.16
C ILE A 134 -9.21 -12.49 -5.16
N LEU A 135 -8.91 -12.32 -3.88
CA LEU A 135 -9.33 -13.25 -2.84
C LEU A 135 -10.85 -13.32 -2.70
N SER A 136 -11.54 -12.18 -2.77
CA SER A 136 -13.01 -12.15 -2.76
C SER A 136 -13.60 -12.91 -3.95
N GLN A 137 -13.10 -12.64 -5.15
CA GLN A 137 -13.60 -13.25 -6.39
C GLN A 137 -13.30 -14.76 -6.46
N TYR A 138 -12.06 -15.18 -6.25
CA TYR A 138 -11.63 -16.57 -6.44
C TYR A 138 -11.84 -17.45 -5.21
N GLY A 139 -11.80 -16.84 -4.02
CA GLY A 139 -12.11 -17.51 -2.75
C GLY A 139 -13.60 -17.55 -2.42
N ARG A 140 -14.47 -16.96 -3.25
CA ARG A 140 -15.92 -16.87 -3.05
C ARG A 140 -16.30 -16.36 -1.66
N MET A 141 -15.56 -15.35 -1.19
CA MET A 141 -15.76 -14.72 0.11
C MET A 141 -16.16 -13.26 -0.04
N SER A 142 -16.82 -12.70 0.98
CA SER A 142 -17.17 -11.27 0.95
C SER A 142 -15.91 -10.40 0.93
N MET A 143 -16.02 -9.16 0.46
CA MET A 143 -14.88 -8.22 0.48
C MET A 143 -14.36 -7.98 1.91
N VAL A 144 -15.25 -7.97 2.90
CA VAL A 144 -14.89 -7.83 4.32
C VAL A 144 -14.11 -9.05 4.80
N ASP A 145 -14.52 -10.26 4.40
CA ASP A 145 -13.80 -11.48 4.74
C ASP A 145 -12.43 -11.54 4.08
N ALA A 146 -12.31 -11.09 2.82
CA ALA A 146 -11.04 -10.99 2.12
C ALA A 146 -10.07 -10.01 2.81
N GLN A 147 -10.57 -8.85 3.26
CA GLN A 147 -9.80 -7.90 4.07
C GLN A 147 -9.33 -8.52 5.39
N ASN A 148 -10.23 -9.20 6.09
CA ASN A 148 -9.90 -9.90 7.33
C ASN A 148 -8.90 -11.04 7.09
N TYR A 149 -8.95 -11.69 5.93
CA TYR A 149 -8.00 -12.73 5.55
C TYR A 149 -6.60 -12.16 5.36
N VAL A 150 -6.46 -11.04 4.62
CA VAL A 150 -5.16 -10.36 4.45
C VAL A 150 -4.63 -9.86 5.78
N THR A 151 -5.49 -9.33 6.67
CA THR A 151 -5.08 -8.96 8.04
C THR A 151 -4.52 -10.14 8.81
N ARG A 152 -5.20 -11.29 8.79
CA ARG A 152 -4.69 -12.53 9.40
C ARG A 152 -3.37 -12.98 8.78
N MET A 153 -3.19 -12.85 7.47
CA MET A 153 -1.89 -13.14 6.84
C MET A 153 -0.75 -12.25 7.36
N LYS A 154 -1.04 -11.00 7.73
CA LYS A 154 -0.04 -10.12 8.35
C LYS A 154 0.32 -10.60 9.75
N GLU A 155 -0.69 -10.99 10.54
CA GLU A 155 -0.53 -11.57 11.89
C GLU A 155 0.26 -12.89 11.85
N ASP A 156 -0.01 -13.73 10.85
CA ASP A 156 0.69 -15.00 10.60
C ASP A 156 2.10 -14.82 10.01
N CYS A 157 2.58 -13.59 9.83
CA CYS A 157 3.86 -13.30 9.15
C CYS A 157 3.96 -13.93 7.74
N ARG A 158 2.88 -13.91 6.97
CA ARG A 158 2.82 -14.36 5.56
C ARG A 158 2.60 -13.23 4.56
N TYR A 159 2.19 -12.05 5.01
CA TYR A 159 2.07 -10.85 4.18
C TYR A 159 2.98 -9.75 4.73
N HIS A 160 4.02 -9.41 3.98
CA HIS A 160 5.08 -8.50 4.40
C HIS A 160 5.07 -7.23 3.55
N GLU A 161 5.12 -6.08 4.19
CA GLU A 161 5.18 -4.78 3.53
C GLU A 161 6.46 -4.05 3.94
N ASN A 162 7.30 -3.70 2.97
CA ASN A 162 8.46 -2.84 3.15
C ASN A 162 8.23 -1.54 2.38
N ILE A 163 7.58 -0.58 3.04
CA ILE A 163 7.13 0.67 2.42
C ILE A 163 8.19 1.75 2.64
N PHE A 164 8.81 2.21 1.56
CA PHE A 164 9.62 3.41 1.55
C PHE A 164 8.66 4.58 1.35
N GLY A 165 8.61 5.54 2.28
CA GLY A 165 7.55 6.54 2.46
C GLY A 165 6.88 7.14 1.19
N LEU A 166 6.99 8.46 1.00
CA LEU A 166 6.56 9.11 -0.25
C LEU A 166 7.79 9.21 -1.14
N VAL A 167 7.98 8.21 -2.01
CA VAL A 167 9.16 8.13 -2.89
C VAL A 167 8.77 8.46 -4.33
N LEU A 168 7.54 8.14 -4.73
CA LEU A 168 7.03 8.40 -6.06
C LEU A 168 5.92 9.46 -6.02
N HIS A 169 5.87 10.31 -7.06
CA HIS A 169 4.81 11.30 -7.26
C HIS A 169 4.55 12.25 -6.08
N VAL A 170 5.58 12.54 -5.28
CA VAL A 170 5.45 13.32 -4.04
C VAL A 170 4.78 14.68 -4.27
N ALA A 171 5.17 15.38 -5.34
CA ALA A 171 4.58 16.66 -5.71
C ALA A 171 3.09 16.53 -6.04
N ASP A 172 2.71 15.51 -6.80
CA ASP A 172 1.32 15.25 -7.21
C ASP A 172 0.47 14.86 -6.01
N VAL A 173 0.98 13.96 -5.15
CA VAL A 173 0.27 13.53 -3.92
C VAL A 173 0.10 14.69 -2.94
N ILE A 174 1.12 15.55 -2.78
CA ILE A 174 1.00 16.76 -1.94
C ILE A 174 -0.03 17.72 -2.55
N LYS A 175 -0.02 17.91 -3.87
CA LYS A 175 -0.98 18.77 -4.58
C LYS A 175 -2.41 18.23 -4.41
N GLN A 176 -2.61 16.93 -4.57
CA GLN A 176 -3.90 16.27 -4.37
C GLN A 176 -4.37 16.41 -2.91
N LYS A 177 -3.54 16.07 -1.92
CA LYS A 177 -3.90 16.25 -0.50
C LYS A 177 -4.21 17.71 -0.14
N ARG A 178 -3.53 18.68 -0.77
CA ARG A 178 -3.84 20.10 -0.62
C ARG A 178 -5.19 20.46 -1.26
N GLN A 179 -5.53 19.86 -2.40
CA GLN A 179 -6.84 20.03 -3.04
C GLN A 179 -7.96 19.36 -2.24
N ASP A 180 -7.75 18.15 -1.72
CA ASP A 180 -8.73 17.45 -0.88
C ASP A 180 -9.03 18.23 0.41
N LYS A 181 -8.01 18.87 1.00
CA LYS A 181 -8.19 19.79 2.14
C LYS A 181 -8.99 21.05 1.80
N LYS A 182 -9.04 21.46 0.52
CA LYS A 182 -9.86 22.58 0.04
C LYS A 182 -11.29 22.16 -0.28
N GLN A 183 -11.63 20.87 -0.28
CA GLN A 183 -13.01 20.45 -0.49
C GLN A 183 -13.80 20.49 0.82
N PRO A 184 -15.03 21.04 0.81
CA PRO A 184 -15.90 21.00 1.98
C PRO A 184 -16.29 19.56 2.29
N ARG A 185 -16.21 19.17 3.57
CA ARG A 185 -16.56 17.80 4.01
C ARG A 185 -17.91 17.83 4.72
N VAL A 186 -18.83 16.97 4.31
CA VAL A 186 -20.12 16.81 5.00
C VAL A 186 -19.97 15.71 6.05
N LEU A 187 -20.05 16.10 7.32
CA LEU A 187 -20.12 15.16 8.44
C LEU A 187 -21.59 14.91 8.74
N VAL A 188 -22.02 13.66 8.64
CA VAL A 188 -23.36 13.22 9.03
C VAL A 188 -23.22 12.52 10.38
N SER A 189 -23.63 13.18 11.47
CA SER A 189 -23.72 12.53 12.77
C SER A 189 -24.99 11.68 12.82
N ARG A 190 -24.84 10.39 13.13
CA ARG A 190 -25.92 9.59 13.71
C ARG A 190 -25.56 9.40 15.16
N ASP A 191 -26.25 10.09 16.06
CA ASP A 191 -25.92 10.11 17.48
C ASP A 191 -26.00 8.68 18.05
N ILE A 192 -24.84 8.09 18.37
CA ILE A 192 -24.75 6.90 19.21
C ILE A 192 -24.85 7.41 20.66
N ILE A 193 -26.02 7.22 21.27
CA ILE A 193 -26.23 7.49 22.69
C ILE A 193 -25.28 6.59 23.49
N LYS A 194 -24.31 7.17 24.21
CA LYS A 194 -23.57 6.44 25.25
C LYS A 194 -24.47 6.26 26.48
N PRO A 195 -24.57 5.06 27.07
CA PRO A 195 -25.36 4.88 28.28
C PRO A 195 -24.72 5.64 29.46
N ILE A 196 -25.56 6.36 30.21
CA ILE A 196 -25.20 7.04 31.46
C ILE A 196 -25.20 5.99 32.58
N PRO A 197 -24.18 5.90 33.45
CA PRO A 197 -24.20 4.97 34.57
C PRO A 197 -25.15 5.48 35.65
N LEU A 198 -26.18 4.68 35.98
CA LEU A 198 -27.08 4.95 37.10
C LEU A 198 -26.50 4.34 38.38
N GLY A 199 -26.04 5.21 39.27
CA GLY A 199 -25.78 4.90 40.68
C GLY A 199 -27.09 4.61 41.42
N ILE A 200 -27.05 3.58 42.27
CA ILE A 200 -28.16 2.98 43.01
C ILE A 200 -28.62 3.90 44.16
N ALA A 201 -29.94 4.00 44.40
CA ALA A 201 -30.61 3.70 45.69
C ALA A 201 -31.96 4.43 45.90
N GLY A 202 -33.02 3.63 46.11
CA GLY A 202 -34.00 3.88 47.17
C GLY A 202 -35.07 4.96 46.96
N LYS A 203 -36.16 4.62 46.25
CA LYS A 203 -37.59 4.83 46.61
C LYS A 203 -38.46 4.62 45.36
N LYS A 204 -39.48 3.76 45.45
CA LYS A 204 -40.46 3.54 44.37
C LYS A 204 -41.33 4.79 44.20
N ALA A 205 -40.91 5.72 43.36
CA ALA A 205 -41.80 6.75 42.83
C ALA A 205 -42.72 6.11 41.77
N SER A 206 -44.01 6.45 41.79
CA SER A 206 -44.95 5.99 40.78
C SER A 206 -44.54 6.49 39.39
N ILE A 207 -44.66 5.64 38.36
CA ILE A 207 -44.36 5.99 36.95
C ILE A 207 -45.14 7.25 36.53
N SER A 208 -46.34 7.46 37.07
CA SER A 208 -47.16 8.65 36.80
C SER A 208 -46.57 9.94 37.37
N GLU A 209 -45.83 9.87 38.48
CA GLU A 209 -45.21 11.05 39.11
C GLU A 209 -43.90 11.42 38.41
N LEU A 210 -43.11 10.43 38.00
CA LEU A 210 -41.92 10.62 37.17
C LEU A 210 -42.26 11.22 35.80
N ALA A 211 -43.36 10.75 35.17
CA ALA A 211 -43.83 11.30 33.91
C ALA A 211 -44.29 12.76 34.05
N LYS A 212 -45.03 13.10 35.11
CA LYS A 212 -45.46 14.49 35.37
C LYS A 212 -44.29 15.43 35.65
N LYS A 213 -43.28 14.97 36.41
CA LYS A 213 -42.06 15.76 36.67
C LYS A 213 -41.22 15.96 35.40
N PHE A 214 -41.20 14.97 34.51
CA PHE A 214 -40.52 15.02 33.22
C PHE A 214 -41.23 15.97 32.23
N ASP A 215 -42.56 15.99 32.20
CA ASP A 215 -43.33 16.88 31.31
C ASP A 215 -43.28 18.35 31.76
N SER A 216 -43.02 18.62 33.04
CA SER A 216 -42.93 19.98 33.60
C SER A 216 -41.53 20.63 33.55
N ASP A 217 -40.48 19.95 33.07
CA ASP A 217 -39.11 20.52 33.06
C ASP A 217 -38.96 21.53 31.89
N PRO A 218 -38.65 22.82 32.17
CA PRO A 218 -38.44 23.84 31.14
C PRO A 218 -37.20 23.60 30.26
N ARG A 219 -36.35 22.62 30.57
CA ARG A 219 -35.21 22.18 29.75
C ARG A 219 -35.53 21.03 28.79
N ARG A 220 -36.82 20.73 28.60
CA ARG A 220 -37.28 19.67 27.69
C ARG A 220 -36.75 19.90 26.26
N PRO A 221 -36.07 18.92 25.65
CA PRO A 221 -35.84 18.93 24.21
C PRO A 221 -37.18 18.67 23.48
N PRO A 222 -37.46 19.34 22.34
CA PRO A 222 -38.72 19.20 21.61
C PRO A 222 -39.03 17.74 21.26
N SER A 223 -40.33 17.39 21.23
CA SER A 223 -40.84 16.03 21.13
C SER A 223 -40.22 15.20 19.98
N LEU A 224 -40.04 13.90 20.25
CA LEU A 224 -39.40 12.84 19.46
C LEU A 224 -39.94 12.59 18.02
N HIS A 225 -40.81 13.44 17.47
CA HIS A 225 -41.37 13.32 16.12
C HIS A 225 -40.59 14.06 15.02
N GLN A 226 -39.38 14.53 15.28
CA GLN A 226 -38.54 15.13 14.23
C GLN A 226 -37.09 14.65 14.34
N ARG A 227 -36.86 13.36 14.05
CA ARG A 227 -35.51 12.83 13.80
C ARG A 227 -35.03 13.33 12.44
N ARG A 228 -34.38 14.48 12.39
CA ARG A 228 -33.61 14.91 11.22
C ARG A 228 -32.14 14.55 11.42
N ALA A 229 -31.55 13.89 10.43
CA ALA A 229 -30.09 13.75 10.35
C ALA A 229 -29.48 15.15 10.22
N THR A 230 -28.58 15.52 11.13
CA THR A 230 -27.86 16.79 11.05
C THR A 230 -26.62 16.58 10.19
N ALA A 231 -26.59 17.23 9.02
CA ALA A 231 -25.43 17.27 8.15
C ALA A 231 -24.67 18.58 8.42
N THR A 232 -23.44 18.49 8.92
CA THR A 232 -22.58 19.64 9.14
C THR A 232 -21.58 19.73 7.99
N VAL A 233 -21.61 20.83 7.23
CA VAL A 233 -20.64 21.09 6.17
C VAL A 233 -19.44 21.82 6.76
N LEU A 234 -18.31 21.12 6.87
CA LEU A 234 -17.04 21.70 7.30
C LEU A 234 -16.38 22.41 6.11
N MET A 235 -16.34 23.74 6.17
CA MET A 235 -15.64 24.57 5.19
C MET A 235 -14.13 24.62 5.52
N PRO A 236 -13.23 24.59 4.52
CA PRO A 236 -11.81 24.81 4.72
C PRO A 236 -11.55 26.21 5.28
N ARG A 237 -10.76 26.33 6.36
CA ARG A 237 -10.26 27.64 6.80
C ARG A 237 -9.21 28.14 5.81
N TYR A 238 -9.51 29.21 5.09
CA TYR A 238 -8.50 29.96 4.34
C TYR A 238 -7.59 30.68 5.34
N SER A 239 -6.45 30.07 5.68
CA SER A 239 -5.36 30.80 6.33
C SER A 239 -4.77 31.79 5.31
N LYS A 240 -4.75 33.08 5.64
CA LYS A 240 -4.06 34.12 4.87
C LYS A 240 -2.65 33.64 4.52
N PRO A 241 -2.16 33.83 3.29
CA PRO A 241 -0.78 33.50 2.96
C PRO A 241 0.17 34.32 3.86
N LEU A 242 1.07 33.64 4.55
CA LEU A 242 2.21 34.27 5.21
C LEU A 242 3.04 34.91 4.09
N MET A 243 3.22 36.23 4.10
CA MET A 243 4.16 36.89 3.19
C MET A 243 5.56 36.39 3.53
N ILE A 244 6.16 35.65 2.60
CA ILE A 244 7.59 35.34 2.62
C ILE A 244 8.28 36.56 1.99
N PRO A 245 9.24 37.22 2.66
CA PRO A 245 9.99 38.31 2.06
C PRO A 245 10.68 37.82 0.78
N GLN A 246 10.50 38.55 -0.32
CA GLN A 246 11.22 38.30 -1.56
C GLN A 246 12.71 38.54 -1.30
N VAL A 247 13.52 37.49 -1.39
CA VAL A 247 14.97 37.64 -1.52
C VAL A 247 15.23 38.03 -2.97
N GLU A 248 15.61 39.28 -3.20
CA GLU A 248 16.09 39.75 -4.50
C GLU A 248 17.29 38.90 -4.92
N ARG A 249 17.17 38.22 -6.06
CA ARG A 249 18.31 37.62 -6.74
C ARG A 249 18.93 38.70 -7.60
N ASN A 250 20.16 39.09 -7.26
CA ASN A 250 21.02 39.87 -8.14
C ASN A 250 21.47 38.95 -9.28
N ASP A 251 20.86 39.11 -10.45
CA ASP A 251 21.31 38.51 -11.70
C ASP A 251 22.36 39.44 -12.35
N ASP A 252 23.62 39.36 -11.88
CA ASP A 252 24.76 40.03 -12.51
C ASP A 252 26.01 39.13 -12.44
N VAL A 253 26.01 37.99 -13.14
CA VAL A 253 27.26 37.32 -13.55
C VAL A 253 27.04 36.59 -14.88
N ASN A 254 27.20 37.31 -16.00
CA ASN A 254 27.57 36.66 -17.26
C ASN A 254 28.30 37.63 -18.19
N ASN A 255 29.61 37.83 -17.98
CA ASN A 255 30.55 38.08 -19.09
C ASN A 255 32.01 38.16 -18.60
N ASN A 256 32.71 37.02 -18.53
CA ASN A 256 34.10 36.93 -18.99
C ASN A 256 34.60 35.50 -18.82
N MET A 257 34.75 34.77 -19.91
CA MET A 257 35.89 33.89 -20.20
C MET A 257 35.69 33.21 -21.55
N LYS A 258 35.99 33.98 -22.62
CA LYS A 258 36.46 33.42 -23.88
C LYS A 258 37.68 34.22 -24.32
N GLY A 259 38.77 33.50 -24.54
CA GLY A 259 39.97 34.01 -25.22
C GLY A 259 41.22 33.90 -24.37
N HIS A 260 41.97 32.81 -24.55
CA HIS A 260 43.43 32.85 -24.67
C HIS A 260 43.89 31.58 -25.42
N SER A 261 43.98 31.72 -26.74
CA SER A 261 44.86 30.94 -27.59
C SER A 261 46.14 31.77 -27.80
N GLY A 262 47.31 31.23 -27.50
CA GLY A 262 48.59 31.91 -27.78
C GLY A 262 49.81 31.12 -27.31
N SER A 263 50.52 30.58 -28.29
CA SER A 263 51.84 29.91 -28.26
C SER A 263 52.85 30.35 -27.20
N LYS A 264 53.56 29.36 -26.64
CA LYS A 264 54.96 29.03 -26.96
C LYS A 264 55.32 27.67 -26.40
#